data_AF-A0A1V6HJS2-F1
#
_entry.id   AF-A0A1V6HJS2-F1
#
_cell.length_a   1.000
_cell.length_b   1.000
_cell.length_c   1.000
_cell.angle_alpha   90.00
_cell.angle_beta   90.00
_cell.angle_gamma   90.00
#
_symmetry.space_group_name_H-M   'P 1'
#
loop_
_entity.id
_entity.type
_entity.pdbx_description
1 polymer ?
#
loop_
_entity_poly.entity_id
_entity_poly.type
_entity_poly.pdbx_seq_one_letter_code
_entity_poly.pdbx_strand_id
1 'polypeptide(L)'
;MNALLKYLPDIDGEELFYLDNLLKGKSEEQIKQFSFIYSSRRRSPMLILITTLVGFIGVAGIQRFITDQIGLGILYLLTGGLCFIGTIVDIINYRNIAFTYNRKVAQEVNAMIG
;
A
#
# COMPACT_ATOMS: atom_id res chain seq x y z
N MET A 1 -7.45 -4.54 24.08
CA MET A 1 -6.70 -4.99 22.88
C MET A 1 -7.54 -4.62 21.67
N ASN A 2 -7.04 -3.79 20.74
CA ASN A 2 -7.83 -3.37 19.58
C ASN A 2 -8.30 -4.60 18.80
N ALA A 3 -9.60 -4.70 18.52
CA ALA A 3 -10.20 -5.83 17.79
C ALA A 3 -9.49 -6.07 16.44
N LEU A 4 -8.92 -5.02 15.85
CA LEU A 4 -8.11 -5.09 14.63
C LEU A 4 -6.85 -5.95 14.77
N LEU A 5 -6.11 -5.87 15.87
CA LEU A 5 -4.89 -6.66 16.06
C LEU A 5 -5.16 -8.17 16.17
N LYS A 6 -6.39 -8.54 16.57
CA LYS A 6 -6.84 -9.94 16.59
C LYS A 6 -6.99 -10.51 15.17
N TYR A 7 -7.38 -9.67 14.20
CA TYR A 7 -7.67 -10.10 12.83
C TYR A 7 -6.56 -9.73 11.82
N LEU A 8 -5.73 -8.74 12.14
CA LEU A 8 -4.64 -8.21 11.31
C LEU A 8 -3.37 -8.10 12.17
N PRO A 9 -2.69 -9.21 12.49
CA PRO A 9 -1.55 -9.23 13.41
C PRO A 9 -0.29 -8.57 12.84
N ASP A 10 -0.21 -8.42 11.51
CA ASP A 10 0.94 -7.91 10.76
C ASP A 10 0.73 -6.47 10.25
N ILE A 11 -0.22 -5.74 10.82
CA ILE A 11 -0.53 -4.37 10.43
C ILE A 11 0.51 -3.38 10.95
N ASP A 12 0.90 -2.42 10.12
CA ASP A 12 1.83 -1.35 10.52
C ASP A 12 1.14 -0.36 11.47
N GLY A 13 1.90 0.36 12.31
CA GLY A 13 1.34 1.26 13.31
C GLY A 13 0.53 2.42 12.71
N GLU A 14 1.00 2.98 11.61
CA GLU A 14 0.29 4.04 10.87
C GLU A 14 -1.02 3.51 10.25
N GLU A 15 -0.99 2.31 9.69
CA GLU A 15 -2.16 1.64 9.12
C GLU A 15 -3.18 1.27 10.19
N LEU A 16 -2.73 0.80 11.36
CA LEU A 16 -3.59 0.51 12.50
C LEU A 16 -4.31 1.77 12.99
N PHE A 17 -3.58 2.87 13.17
CA PHE A 17 -4.18 4.14 13.60
C PHE A 17 -5.22 4.65 12.59
N TYR A 18 -4.93 4.52 11.29
CA TYR A 18 -5.88 4.88 10.24
C TYR A 18 -7.15 4.02 10.28
N LEU A 19 -7.02 2.68 10.38
CA LEU A 19 -8.15 1.77 10.42
C LEU A 19 -8.99 1.91 11.69
N ASP A 20 -8.36 2.17 12.84
CA ASP A 20 -9.06 2.41 14.11
C ASP A 20 -9.99 3.63 14.02
N ASN A 21 -9.51 4.72 13.39
CA ASN A 21 -10.33 5.89 13.13
C ASN A 21 -11.42 5.62 12.07
N LEU A 22 -11.10 4.88 11.00
CA LEU A 22 -12.04 4.58 9.92
C LEU A 22 -13.21 3.71 10.40
N LEU A 23 -12.95 2.75 11.29
CA LEU A 23 -13.92 1.78 11.79
C LEU A 23 -14.53 2.19 13.12
N LYS A 24 -14.28 3.42 13.58
CA LYS A 24 -14.83 3.94 14.82
C LYS A 24 -16.36 3.86 14.81
N GLY A 25 -16.92 3.17 15.80
CA GLY A 25 -18.37 2.98 15.94
C GLY A 25 -18.97 1.81 15.14
N LYS A 26 -18.16 1.04 14.40
CA LYS A 26 -18.60 -0.23 13.79
C LYS A 26 -18.69 -1.35 14.85
N SER A 27 -19.60 -2.29 14.65
CA SER A 27 -19.74 -3.47 15.53
C SER A 27 -18.60 -4.46 15.35
N GLU A 28 -18.39 -5.37 16.31
CA GLU A 28 -17.34 -6.40 16.20
C GLU A 28 -17.53 -7.29 14.97
N GLU A 29 -18.77 -7.60 14.59
CA GLU A 29 -19.07 -8.38 13.39
C GLU A 29 -18.71 -7.61 12.10
N GLN A 30 -19.00 -6.29 12.05
CA GLN A 30 -18.57 -5.44 10.94
C GLN A 30 -17.04 -5.35 10.85
N ILE A 31 -16.35 -5.23 11.99
CA ILE A 31 -14.87 -5.21 12.03
C ILE A 31 -14.29 -6.54 11.57
N LYS A 32 -14.89 -7.67 11.95
CA LYS A 32 -14.49 -9.01 11.51
C LYS A 32 -14.70 -9.18 10.00
N GLN A 33 -15.86 -8.81 9.47
CA GLN A 33 -16.15 -8.85 8.04
C GLN A 33 -15.21 -7.94 7.25
N PHE A 34 -14.96 -6.73 7.76
CA PHE A 34 -13.99 -5.80 7.18
C PHE A 34 -12.60 -6.42 7.13
N SER A 35 -12.12 -6.93 8.25
CA SER A 35 -10.77 -7.50 8.36
C SER A 35 -10.59 -8.70 7.43
N PHE A 36 -11.63 -9.52 7.25
CA PHE A 36 -11.61 -10.65 6.33
C PHE A 36 -11.43 -10.21 4.87
N ILE A 37 -12.22 -9.25 4.40
CA ILE A 37 -12.10 -8.77 3.01
C ILE A 37 -10.81 -7.97 2.81
N TYR A 38 -10.50 -7.10 3.78
CA TYR A 38 -9.34 -6.22 3.75
C TYR A 38 -8.01 -7.00 3.71
N SER A 39 -7.85 -8.02 4.57
CA SER A 39 -6.63 -8.83 4.64
C SER A 39 -6.26 -9.49 3.31
N SER A 40 -7.26 -9.85 2.49
CA SER A 40 -7.04 -10.47 1.17
C SER A 40 -6.58 -9.48 0.09
N ARG A 41 -6.85 -8.18 0.26
CA ARG A 41 -6.61 -7.12 -0.73
C ARG A 41 -5.46 -6.20 -0.38
N ARG A 42 -5.12 -6.08 0.91
CA ARG A 42 -3.99 -5.26 1.38
C ARG A 42 -2.67 -5.78 0.82
N ARG A 43 -1.69 -4.89 0.69
CA ARG A 43 -0.32 -5.23 0.26
C ARG A 43 0.63 -4.93 1.41
N SER A 44 1.51 -5.88 1.70
CA SER A 44 2.55 -5.66 2.72
C SER A 44 3.62 -4.71 2.18
N PRO A 45 4.19 -3.83 3.04
CA PRO A 45 5.31 -2.97 2.63
C PRO A 45 6.49 -3.77 2.06
N MET A 46 6.76 -4.95 2.63
CA MET A 46 7.83 -5.83 2.14
C MET A 46 7.59 -6.31 0.70
N LEU A 47 6.34 -6.63 0.33
CA LEU A 47 6.03 -7.00 -1.06
C LEU A 47 6.35 -5.84 -2.01
N ILE A 48 5.99 -4.61 -1.63
CA ILE A 48 6.29 -3.42 -2.45
C ILE A 48 7.79 -3.23 -2.58
N LEU A 49 8.55 -3.32 -1.49
CA LEU A 49 10.01 -3.24 -1.51
C LEU A 49 10.63 -4.30 -2.43
N ILE A 50 10.20 -5.56 -2.31
CA ILE A 50 10.71 -6.66 -3.15
C ILE A 50 10.37 -6.39 -4.63
N THR A 51 9.15 -5.96 -4.94
CA THR A 51 8.79 -5.62 -6.32
C THR A 51 9.61 -4.45 -6.88
N THR A 52 9.93 -3.45 -6.05
CA THR A 52 10.81 -2.34 -6.41
C THR A 52 12.25 -2.82 -6.68
N LEU A 53 12.77 -3.71 -5.82
CA LEU A 53 14.12 -4.29 -5.97
C LEU A 53 14.23 -5.26 -7.16
N VAL A 54 13.17 -5.99 -7.50
CA VAL A 54 13.12 -6.84 -8.70
C VAL A 54 12.98 -5.98 -9.96
N GLY A 55 12.18 -4.91 -9.92
CA GLY A 55 12.05 -3.92 -10.99
C GLY A 55 13.37 -3.21 -11.33
N PHE A 56 14.30 -3.16 -10.39
CA PHE A 56 15.66 -2.62 -10.55
C PHE A 56 16.58 -3.51 -11.41
N ILE A 57 16.32 -4.83 -11.53
CA ILE A 57 17.22 -5.79 -12.21
C ILE A 57 16.70 -6.19 -13.61
N GLY A 58 15.39 -6.16 -13.87
CA GLY A 58 14.80 -6.81 -15.05
C GLY A 58 14.06 -5.90 -16.04
N VAL A 59 13.12 -5.06 -15.58
CA VAL A 59 12.21 -4.28 -16.44
C VAL A 59 11.74 -3.04 -15.69
N ALA A 60 12.51 -1.96 -15.76
CA ALA A 60 12.13 -0.70 -15.14
C ALA A 60 10.91 -0.08 -15.85
N GLY A 61 9.79 0.09 -15.13
CA GLY A 61 8.73 1.02 -15.56
C GLY A 61 7.30 0.50 -15.51
N ILE A 62 7.05 -0.81 -15.46
CA ILE A 62 5.67 -1.33 -15.46
C ILE A 62 4.95 -1.08 -14.12
N GLN A 63 5.70 -1.10 -13.00
CA GLN A 63 5.17 -0.77 -11.67
C GLN A 63 4.72 0.70 -11.56
N ARG A 64 5.33 1.59 -12.36
CA ARG A 64 5.13 3.05 -12.33
C ARG A 64 3.86 3.49 -13.05
N PHE A 65 3.29 2.60 -13.88
CA PHE A 65 1.97 2.78 -14.49
C PHE A 65 0.82 2.55 -13.50
N ILE A 66 1.07 1.92 -12.35
CA ILE A 66 0.03 1.56 -11.37
C ILE A 66 -0.16 2.65 -10.30
N THR A 67 0.68 3.70 -10.27
CA THR A 67 0.71 4.73 -9.21
C THR A 67 0.43 6.18 -9.66
N ASP A 68 -0.21 6.42 -10.82
CA ASP A 68 -0.74 7.73 -11.26
C ASP A 68 0.27 8.91 -11.36
N GLN A 69 1.57 8.65 -11.43
CA GLN A 69 2.62 9.69 -11.66
C GLN A 69 3.41 9.46 -12.96
N ILE A 70 2.71 9.12 -14.04
CA ILE A 70 3.30 8.71 -15.33
C ILE A 70 4.00 9.87 -16.05
N GLY A 71 3.52 11.11 -15.90
CA GLY A 71 4.03 12.28 -16.63
C GLY A 71 5.50 12.62 -16.34
N LEU A 72 5.97 12.40 -15.12
CA LEU A 72 7.37 12.60 -14.73
C LEU A 72 8.22 11.34 -14.97
N GLY A 73 7.61 10.17 -15.10
CA GLY A 73 8.34 8.92 -15.35
C GLY A 73 8.89 8.81 -16.77
N ILE A 74 8.14 9.30 -17.77
CA ILE A 74 8.50 9.18 -19.20
C ILE A 74 9.58 10.19 -19.61
N LEU A 75 9.51 11.42 -19.11
CA LEU A 75 10.56 12.45 -19.34
C LEU A 75 11.93 12.01 -18.75
N TYR A 76 11.90 11.18 -17.71
CA TYR A 76 13.07 10.74 -16.94
C TYR A 76 13.67 9.39 -17.39
N LEU A 77 12.94 8.60 -18.19
CA LEU A 77 13.40 7.31 -18.72
C LEU A 77 14.42 7.49 -19.87
N LEU A 78 14.38 8.63 -20.56
CA LEU A 78 15.21 8.91 -21.75
C LEU A 78 16.66 9.32 -21.44
N THR A 79 17.03 9.56 -20.17
CA THR A 79 18.38 10.05 -19.80
C THR A 79 19.30 8.99 -19.18
N GLY A 80 18.88 7.72 -19.06
CA GLY A 80 19.73 6.58 -18.69
C GLY A 80 20.30 6.53 -17.26
N GLY A 81 20.39 7.65 -16.53
CA GLY A 81 20.92 7.73 -15.16
C GLY A 81 19.86 7.86 -14.05
N LEU A 82 18.61 8.13 -14.39
CA LEU A 82 17.56 8.48 -13.42
C LEU A 82 16.73 7.29 -12.89
N CYS A 83 16.92 6.09 -13.45
CA CYS A 83 16.28 4.88 -12.96
C CYS A 83 16.75 4.52 -11.55
N PHE A 84 18.02 4.81 -11.24
CA PHE A 84 18.60 4.64 -9.91
C PHE A 84 17.98 5.60 -8.88
N ILE A 85 17.86 6.89 -9.22
CA ILE A 85 17.32 7.90 -8.28
C ILE A 85 15.85 7.60 -7.96
N GLY A 86 15.02 7.26 -8.95
CA GLY A 86 13.64 6.85 -8.72
C GLY A 86 13.52 5.61 -7.81
N THR A 87 14.35 4.59 -8.06
CA THR A 87 14.38 3.38 -7.24
C THR A 87 14.85 3.68 -5.81
N ILE A 88 15.85 4.55 -5.62
CA ILE A 88 16.30 4.98 -4.29
C ILE A 88 15.16 5.69 -3.53
N VAL A 89 14.45 6.59 -4.20
CA VAL A 89 13.30 7.29 -3.62
C VAL A 89 12.19 6.30 -3.26
N ASP A 90 11.92 5.30 -4.11
CA ASP A 90 10.91 4.27 -3.84
C ASP A 90 11.33 3.33 -2.70
N ILE A 91 12.62 2.97 -2.59
CA ILE A 91 13.15 2.19 -1.47
C ILE A 91 13.06 2.97 -0.15
N ILE A 92 13.23 4.28 -0.17
CA ILE A 92 13.08 5.12 1.02
C ILE A 92 11.58 5.28 1.38
N ASN A 93 10.71 5.36 0.37
CA ASN A 93 9.28 5.65 0.55
C ASN A 93 8.35 4.43 0.45
N TYR A 94 8.87 3.20 0.38
CA TYR A 94 8.07 2.00 0.15
C TYR A 94 6.92 1.80 1.14
N ARG A 95 7.11 2.20 2.41
CA ARG A 95 6.05 2.16 3.44
C ARG A 95 4.93 3.14 3.13
N ASN A 96 5.26 4.36 2.71
CA ASN A 96 4.27 5.38 2.31
C ASN A 96 3.50 4.94 1.06
N ILE A 97 4.16 4.29 0.11
CA ILE A 97 3.53 3.73 -1.09
C ILE A 97 2.54 2.62 -0.68
N ALA A 98 2.97 1.70 0.19
CA ALA A 98 2.11 0.65 0.73
C ALA A 98 0.90 1.19 1.46
N PHE A 99 1.12 2.16 2.34
CA PHE A 99 0.07 2.80 3.11
C PHE A 99 -0.93 3.53 2.20
N THR A 100 -0.46 4.26 1.19
CA THR A 100 -1.33 4.95 0.24
C THR A 100 -2.23 3.97 -0.53
N TYR A 101 -1.68 2.85 -0.99
CA TYR A 101 -2.46 1.79 -1.63
C TYR A 101 -3.47 1.16 -0.65
N ASN A 102 -3.02 0.79 0.54
CA ASN A 102 -3.83 0.15 1.57
C ASN A 102 -4.99 1.06 2.04
N ARG A 103 -4.77 2.38 2.13
CA ARG A 103 -5.84 3.35 2.41
C ARG A 103 -6.95 3.34 1.37
N LYS A 104 -6.61 3.30 0.07
CA LYS A 104 -7.61 3.20 -1.01
C LYS A 104 -8.44 1.92 -0.84
N VAL A 105 -7.77 0.79 -0.64
CA VAL A 105 -8.43 -0.50 -0.39
C VAL A 105 -9.32 -0.45 0.85
N ALA A 106 -8.85 0.13 1.95
CA ALA A 106 -9.63 0.26 3.18
C ALA A 106 -10.90 1.10 2.97
N GLN A 107 -10.82 2.20 2.20
CA GLN A 107 -12.00 3.00 1.85
C GLN A 107 -13.00 2.22 0.99
N GLU A 108 -12.52 1.49 -0.02
CA GLU A 108 -13.37 0.62 -0.84
C GLU A 108 -14.09 -0.43 -0.01
N VAL A 109 -13.36 -1.16 0.85
CA VAL A 109 -13.93 -2.21 1.69
C VAL A 109 -14.89 -1.62 2.73
N ASN A 110 -14.56 -0.45 3.31
CA ASN A 110 -15.45 0.22 4.24
C ASN A 110 -16.76 0.68 3.57
N ALA A 111 -16.72 1.08 2.29
CA ALA A 111 -17.93 1.41 1.53
C ALA A 111 -18.80 0.17 1.22
N MET A 112 -18.20 -1.02 1.10
CA MET A 112 -18.93 -2.29 0.88
C MET A 112 -19.66 -2.79 2.14
N ILE A 113 -19.13 -2.47 3.31
CA ILE A 113 -19.66 -2.88 4.64
C ILE A 113 -20.31 -1.66 5.34
N GLY A 114 -20.42 -0.56 4.59
CA GLY A 114 -20.92 0.76 4.97
C GLY A 114 -22.35 0.70 5.44
#